data_AF-A0A929YU67-F1
#
_entry.id   AF-A0A929YU67-F1
#
_cell.length_a   1.000
_cell.length_b   1.000
_cell.length_c   1.000
_cell.angle_alpha   90.00
_cell.angle_beta   90.00
_cell.angle_gamma   90.00
#
_symmetry.space_group_name_H-M   'P 1'
#
loop_
_entity.id
_entity.type
_entity.pdbx_description
1 polymer ?
#
loop_
_entity_poly.entity_id
_entity_poly.type
_entity_poly.pdbx_seq_one_letter_code
_entity_poly.pdbx_strand_id
1 'polypeptide(L)'
;TYMGGMFSGCKALTSLDLKHFNTQNVTDMRRMFIGCSGLTSLDLSHFNTQKVTNMDWMFYGCSALTTINSNTAWQCPESYRMFDNCTKLKGAVAYDKYKTDARMANPETGYFTAKPTAVESVRFGADGAQHIYTLQGKRVRGAWKHLPAGVYVVNGKKTVKP
;
A
#
# COMPACT_ATOMS: atom_id res chain seq x y z
N THR A 1 -14.26 -14.83 5.51
CA THR A 1 -13.20 -15.87 5.58
C THR A 1 -12.09 -15.41 6.51
N TYR A 2 -11.45 -16.34 7.23
CA TYR A 2 -10.42 -16.05 8.23
C TYR A 2 -9.02 -16.29 7.66
N MET A 3 -8.09 -15.35 7.82
CA MET A 3 -6.65 -15.49 7.55
C MET A 3 -5.79 -15.18 8.79
N GLY A 4 -6.42 -15.05 9.96
CA GLY A 4 -5.73 -14.67 11.18
C GLY A 4 -4.64 -15.67 11.59
N GLY A 5 -3.53 -15.15 12.10
CA GLY A 5 -2.44 -15.94 12.67
C GLY A 5 -1.57 -16.74 11.68
N MET A 6 -1.76 -16.61 10.37
CA MET A 6 -1.14 -17.51 9.38
C MET A 6 0.39 -17.61 9.47
N PHE A 7 1.08 -16.50 9.77
CA PHE A 7 2.55 -16.45 9.93
C PHE A 7 2.96 -16.08 11.36
N SER A 8 2.06 -16.25 12.33
CA SER A 8 2.28 -15.88 13.72
C SER A 8 3.52 -16.55 14.30
N GLY A 9 4.46 -15.75 14.78
CA GLY A 9 5.65 -16.18 15.50
C GLY A 9 6.78 -16.70 14.62
N CYS A 10 6.71 -16.53 13.30
CA CYS A 10 7.76 -16.93 12.37
C CYS A 10 9.00 -16.01 12.47
N LYS A 11 9.74 -16.09 13.58
CA LYS A 11 10.88 -15.20 13.90
C LYS A 11 12.03 -15.29 12.90
N ALA A 12 12.22 -16.46 12.27
CA ALA A 12 13.26 -16.69 11.27
C ALA A 12 12.85 -16.31 9.84
N LEU A 13 11.58 -15.93 9.62
CA LEU A 13 11.09 -15.57 8.30
C LEU A 13 11.62 -14.18 7.92
N THR A 14 12.47 -14.13 6.90
CA THR A 14 13.10 -12.88 6.42
C THR A 14 12.41 -12.28 5.20
N SER A 15 11.68 -13.11 4.43
CA SER A 15 10.95 -12.70 3.23
C SER A 15 9.71 -13.57 3.02
N LEU A 16 8.70 -13.03 2.34
CA LEU A 16 7.46 -13.75 2.04
C LEU A 16 6.87 -13.27 0.71
N ASP A 17 6.49 -14.21 -0.16
CA ASP A 17 5.73 -13.91 -1.38
C ASP A 17 4.24 -14.08 -1.13
N LEU A 18 3.49 -12.98 -1.23
CA LEU A 18 2.05 -12.92 -0.96
C LEU A 18 1.22 -12.59 -2.22
N LYS A 19 1.84 -12.51 -3.40
CA LYS A 19 1.19 -11.96 -4.61
C LYS A 19 -0.04 -12.75 -5.09
N HIS A 20 -0.14 -14.01 -4.70
CA HIS A 20 -1.22 -14.91 -5.12
C HIS A 20 -2.34 -15.07 -4.08
N PHE A 21 -2.27 -14.34 -2.97
CA PHE A 21 -3.31 -14.40 -1.95
C PHE A 21 -4.57 -13.68 -2.43
N ASN A 22 -5.70 -14.38 -2.43
CA ASN A 22 -7.00 -13.75 -2.66
C ASN A 22 -7.61 -13.30 -1.33
N THR A 23 -7.64 -11.98 -1.10
CA THR A 23 -8.17 -11.40 0.13
C THR A 23 -9.56 -10.77 -0.02
N GLN A 24 -10.20 -10.85 -1.20
CA GLN A 24 -11.43 -10.11 -1.51
C GLN A 24 -12.63 -10.41 -0.59
N ASN A 25 -12.64 -11.59 0.05
CA ASN A 25 -13.71 -12.04 0.95
C ASN A 25 -13.21 -12.32 2.38
N VAL A 26 -12.00 -11.86 2.70
CA VAL A 26 -11.44 -12.02 4.04
C VAL A 26 -12.09 -10.99 4.96
N THR A 27 -12.49 -11.46 6.13
CA THR A 27 -13.17 -10.67 7.17
C THR A 27 -12.30 -10.54 8.43
N ASP A 28 -11.34 -11.43 8.63
CA ASP A 28 -10.45 -11.43 9.80
C ASP A 28 -9.01 -11.70 9.36
N MET A 29 -8.10 -10.78 9.71
CA MET A 29 -6.66 -10.85 9.50
C MET A 29 -5.88 -10.67 10.81
N ARG A 30 -6.51 -10.92 11.96
CA ARG A 30 -5.89 -10.71 13.28
C ARG A 30 -4.61 -11.50 13.41
N ARG A 31 -3.57 -10.91 13.99
CA ARG A 31 -2.29 -11.60 14.27
C ARG A 31 -1.59 -12.21 13.05
N MET A 32 -1.95 -11.86 11.81
CA MET A 32 -1.45 -12.56 10.62
C MET A 32 0.09 -12.64 10.56
N PHE A 33 0.79 -11.60 11.00
CA PHE A 33 2.25 -11.51 11.06
C PHE A 33 2.79 -11.27 12.47
N ILE A 34 2.01 -11.54 13.53
CA ILE A 34 2.44 -11.24 14.91
C ILE A 34 3.81 -11.88 15.20
N GLY A 35 4.74 -11.11 15.75
CA GLY A 35 6.03 -11.61 16.19
C GLY A 35 6.96 -12.09 15.07
N CYS A 36 6.69 -11.75 13.80
CA CYS A 36 7.62 -11.97 12.69
C CYS A 36 8.82 -11.01 12.77
N SER A 37 9.62 -11.14 13.82
CA SER A 37 10.73 -10.23 14.13
C SER A 37 11.91 -10.32 13.15
N GLY A 38 11.91 -11.28 12.22
CA GLY A 38 12.90 -11.40 11.15
C GLY A 38 12.49 -10.71 9.84
N LEU A 39 11.20 -10.39 9.65
CA LEU A 39 10.72 -9.78 8.42
C LEU A 39 11.17 -8.32 8.35
N THR A 40 11.89 -7.96 7.30
CA THR A 40 12.38 -6.59 7.07
C THR A 40 11.44 -5.78 6.17
N SER A 41 10.77 -6.43 5.23
CA SER A 41 9.80 -5.80 4.33
C SER A 41 8.63 -6.71 4.00
N LEU A 42 7.46 -6.13 3.78
CA LEU A 42 6.27 -6.81 3.27
C LEU A 42 5.68 -6.06 2.07
N ASP A 43 5.24 -6.80 1.05
CA ASP A 43 4.47 -6.25 -0.05
C ASP A 43 3.02 -6.72 0.04
N LEU A 44 2.13 -5.79 0.36
CA LEU A 44 0.70 -5.99 0.55
C LEU A 44 -0.11 -5.15 -0.45
N SER A 45 0.52 -4.65 -1.52
CA SER A 45 -0.10 -3.77 -2.50
C SER A 45 -1.29 -4.39 -3.23
N HIS A 46 -1.38 -5.73 -3.28
CA HIS A 46 -2.49 -6.47 -3.88
C HIS A 46 -3.61 -6.83 -2.89
N PHE A 47 -3.44 -6.57 -1.59
CA PHE A 47 -4.46 -6.92 -0.60
C PHE A 47 -5.68 -6.01 -0.74
N ASN A 48 -6.84 -6.64 -0.92
CA ASN A 48 -8.14 -6.01 -0.72
C ASN A 48 -8.58 -6.25 0.73
N THR A 49 -8.71 -5.16 1.49
CA THR A 49 -9.08 -5.18 2.92
C THR A 49 -10.45 -4.58 3.21
N GLN A 50 -11.25 -4.28 2.18
CA GLN A 50 -12.52 -3.56 2.31
C GLN A 50 -13.58 -4.29 3.15
N LYS A 51 -13.47 -5.62 3.29
CA LYS A 51 -14.38 -6.45 4.09
C LYS A 51 -13.80 -6.88 5.43
N VAL A 52 -12.55 -6.51 5.73
CA VAL A 52 -11.86 -6.94 6.94
C VAL A 52 -12.35 -6.12 8.12
N THR A 53 -12.91 -6.80 9.12
CA THR A 53 -13.44 -6.17 10.34
C THR A 53 -12.49 -6.29 11.52
N ASN A 54 -11.52 -7.21 11.49
CA ASN A 54 -10.52 -7.36 12.55
C ASN A 54 -9.08 -7.50 11.98
N MET A 55 -8.20 -6.61 12.44
CA MET A 55 -6.75 -6.55 12.19
C MET A 55 -5.96 -6.42 13.52
N ASP A 56 -6.54 -6.81 14.64
CA ASP A 56 -5.89 -6.72 15.95
C ASP A 56 -4.53 -7.42 15.91
N TRP A 57 -3.51 -6.74 16.43
CA TRP A 57 -2.14 -7.24 16.54
C TRP A 57 -1.51 -7.74 15.23
N MET A 58 -2.03 -7.35 14.05
CA MET A 58 -1.65 -7.94 12.77
C MET A 58 -0.13 -7.93 12.52
N PHE A 59 0.57 -6.85 12.89
CA PHE A 59 2.02 -6.71 12.79
C PHE A 59 2.72 -6.61 14.15
N TYR A 60 2.03 -6.88 15.25
CA TYR A 60 2.58 -6.68 16.59
C TYR A 60 3.93 -7.38 16.77
N GLY A 61 4.95 -6.65 17.21
CA GLY A 61 6.28 -7.22 17.46
C GLY A 61 7.09 -7.58 16.22
N CYS A 62 6.70 -7.11 15.02
CA CYS A 62 7.54 -7.14 13.82
C CYS A 62 8.68 -6.09 13.92
N SER A 63 9.58 -6.27 14.88
CA SER A 63 10.58 -5.26 15.25
C SER A 63 11.67 -5.01 14.21
N ALA A 64 11.85 -5.91 13.24
CA ALA A 64 12.76 -5.71 12.11
C ALA A 64 12.10 -5.03 10.91
N LEU A 65 10.77 -4.90 10.89
CA LEU A 65 10.02 -4.45 9.73
C LEU A 65 10.25 -2.95 9.51
N THR A 66 10.89 -2.60 8.40
CA THR A 66 11.15 -1.21 8.02
C THR A 66 10.10 -0.68 7.06
N THR A 67 9.54 -1.55 6.22
CA THR A 67 8.69 -1.15 5.09
C THR A 67 7.50 -2.09 4.91
N ILE A 68 6.32 -1.51 4.78
CA ILE A 68 5.11 -2.20 4.33
C ILE A 68 4.61 -1.50 3.07
N ASN A 69 4.66 -2.18 1.93
CA ASN A 69 4.20 -1.59 0.67
C ASN A 69 2.69 -1.78 0.53
N SER A 70 1.97 -0.67 0.36
CA SER A 70 0.56 -0.64 -0.02
C SER A 70 0.24 0.71 -0.64
N ASN A 71 -0.57 0.71 -1.69
CA ASN A 71 -1.00 1.93 -2.39
C ASN A 71 -2.34 2.44 -1.89
N THR A 72 -2.98 1.74 -0.95
CA THR A 72 -4.28 2.10 -0.38
C THR A 72 -4.17 2.27 1.12
N ALA A 73 -4.93 3.23 1.65
CA ALA A 73 -5.15 3.34 3.08
C ALA A 73 -6.11 2.23 3.53
N TRP A 74 -5.77 1.53 4.61
CA TRP A 74 -6.64 0.52 5.20
C TRP A 74 -7.42 1.12 6.35
N GLN A 75 -8.69 0.75 6.44
CA GLN A 75 -9.57 1.11 7.55
C GLN A 75 -10.15 -0.18 8.11
N CYS A 76 -10.15 -0.32 9.43
CA CYS A 76 -10.65 -1.50 10.09
C CYS A 76 -11.17 -1.12 11.48
N PRO A 77 -12.40 -1.51 11.86
CA PRO A 77 -12.98 -1.12 13.14
C PRO A 77 -12.24 -1.73 14.34
N GLU A 78 -11.76 -2.97 14.24
CA GLU A 78 -10.95 -3.62 15.27
C GLU A 78 -9.49 -3.69 14.79
N SER A 79 -8.62 -2.84 15.35
CA SER A 79 -7.20 -2.78 14.99
C SER A 79 -6.31 -2.50 16.20
N TYR A 80 -6.70 -3.04 17.35
CA TYR A 80 -5.99 -2.89 18.61
C TYR A 80 -4.52 -3.33 18.46
N ARG A 81 -3.60 -2.41 18.76
CA ARG A 81 -2.14 -2.65 18.78
C ARG A 81 -1.60 -3.28 17.49
N MET A 82 -2.19 -2.92 16.36
CA MET A 82 -1.83 -3.44 15.03
C MET A 82 -0.33 -3.31 14.71
N PHE A 83 0.28 -2.18 15.09
CA PHE A 83 1.69 -1.84 14.83
C PHE A 83 2.54 -1.69 16.09
N ASP A 84 2.04 -2.09 17.27
CA ASP A 84 2.81 -2.02 18.52
C ASP A 84 4.14 -2.78 18.37
N ASN A 85 5.23 -2.19 18.87
CA ASN A 85 6.59 -2.74 18.78
C ASN A 85 7.17 -2.90 17.37
N CYS A 86 6.56 -2.30 16.34
CA CYS A 86 7.14 -2.17 15.00
C CYS A 86 8.11 -0.98 14.93
N THR A 87 9.09 -0.94 15.82
CA THR A 87 9.89 0.26 16.13
C THR A 87 10.76 0.76 14.98
N LYS A 88 10.98 -0.05 13.95
CA LYS A 88 11.76 0.31 12.75
C LYS A 88 10.91 0.77 11.56
N LEU A 89 9.57 0.77 11.68
CA LEU A 89 8.71 1.21 10.58
C LEU A 89 8.97 2.67 10.22
N LYS A 90 9.12 2.91 8.92
CA LYS A 90 9.31 4.24 8.35
C LYS A 90 8.54 4.33 7.04
N GLY A 91 7.30 4.81 7.13
CA GLY A 91 6.44 5.11 5.98
C GLY A 91 6.52 6.60 5.63
N ALA A 92 5.36 7.21 5.36
CA ALA A 92 5.23 8.66 5.27
C ALA A 92 5.63 9.37 6.56
N VAL A 93 5.45 8.70 7.70
CA VAL A 93 5.93 9.16 9.01
C VAL A 93 6.76 8.08 9.71
N ALA A 94 7.60 8.51 10.66
CA ALA A 94 8.31 7.60 11.55
C ALA A 94 7.37 6.93 12.56
N TYR A 95 7.73 5.75 13.04
CA TYR A 95 6.99 5.04 14.09
C TYR A 95 6.75 5.89 15.33
N ASP A 96 5.54 5.79 15.90
CA ASP A 96 5.10 6.47 17.11
C ASP A 96 4.36 5.44 17.98
N LYS A 97 4.87 5.22 19.20
CA LYS A 97 4.34 4.22 20.13
C LYS A 97 2.90 4.51 20.60
N TYR A 98 2.38 5.72 20.37
CA TYR A 98 1.00 6.09 20.70
C TYR A 98 0.05 6.01 19.51
N LYS A 99 0.55 5.69 18.31
CA LYS A 99 -0.25 5.61 17.08
C LYS A 99 -0.06 4.23 16.46
N THR A 100 -0.77 3.24 16.97
CA THR A 100 -0.47 1.84 16.61
C THR A 100 -1.63 1.07 16.02
N ASP A 101 -2.75 1.75 15.73
CA ASP A 101 -3.92 1.15 15.10
C ASP A 101 -3.95 1.36 13.56
N ALA A 102 -5.02 0.88 12.92
CA ALA A 102 -5.18 0.94 11.47
C ALA A 102 -5.21 2.36 10.89
N ARG A 103 -5.36 3.43 11.68
CA ARG A 103 -5.24 4.81 11.17
C ARG A 103 -3.86 5.09 10.59
N MET A 104 -2.84 4.36 11.07
CA MET A 104 -1.47 4.44 10.53
C MET A 104 -1.23 3.51 9.34
N ALA A 105 -2.20 2.69 8.94
CA ALA A 105 -2.13 1.86 7.74
C ALA A 105 -2.43 2.71 6.48
N ASN A 106 -1.70 3.81 6.28
CA ASN A 106 -1.93 4.78 5.22
C ASN A 106 -0.60 5.18 4.55
N PRO A 107 -0.50 5.15 3.21
CA PRO A 107 0.75 5.46 2.51
C PRO A 107 1.09 6.95 2.46
N GLU A 108 0.14 7.85 2.73
CA GLU A 108 0.32 9.30 2.70
C GLU A 108 0.54 9.89 4.10
N THR A 109 -0.07 9.29 5.12
CA THR A 109 -0.08 9.83 6.50
C THR A 109 0.43 8.88 7.56
N GLY A 110 0.75 7.64 7.19
CA GLY A 110 1.07 6.55 8.12
C GLY A 110 2.35 5.79 7.80
N TYR A 111 2.36 4.52 8.18
CA TYR A 111 3.52 3.62 8.11
C TYR A 111 3.62 2.85 6.80
N PHE A 112 2.62 2.93 5.93
CA PHE A 112 2.72 2.32 4.62
C PHE A 112 3.61 3.14 3.70
N THR A 113 4.18 2.46 2.72
CA THR A 113 4.95 3.04 1.63
C THR A 113 4.20 2.78 0.34
N ALA A 114 3.83 3.84 -0.38
CA ALA A 114 3.31 3.68 -1.73
C ALA A 114 4.42 3.15 -2.65
N LYS A 115 4.15 2.05 -3.34
CA LYS A 115 4.94 1.66 -4.49
C LYS A 115 4.58 2.61 -5.64
N PRO A 116 5.57 3.23 -6.30
CA PRO A 116 5.32 3.94 -7.54
C PRO A 116 4.62 2.98 -8.49
N THR A 117 3.34 3.24 -8.80
CA THR A 117 2.70 2.65 -9.96
C THR A 117 3.35 3.33 -11.15
N ALA A 118 4.49 2.80 -11.57
CA ALA A 118 4.95 3.06 -12.93
C ALA A 118 3.73 2.79 -13.81
N VAL A 119 3.33 3.77 -14.62
CA VAL A 119 2.57 3.46 -15.82
C VAL A 119 3.43 2.43 -16.53
N GLU A 120 3.06 1.15 -16.46
CA GLU A 120 3.82 0.05 -17.05
C GLU A 120 4.11 0.43 -18.49
N SER A 121 5.35 0.88 -18.76
CA SER A 121 5.85 1.31 -20.06
C SER A 121 4.79 1.97 -20.96
N VAL A 122 4.77 3.30 -21.03
CA VAL A 122 4.17 3.94 -22.20
C VAL A 122 4.90 3.39 -23.42
N ARG A 123 4.26 2.49 -24.19
CA ARG A 123 4.76 2.10 -25.51
C ARG A 123 4.75 3.39 -26.32
N PHE A 124 5.93 3.97 -26.55
CA PHE A 124 6.09 5.06 -27.48
C PHE A 124 5.62 4.56 -28.85
N GLY A 125 4.49 5.06 -29.32
CA GLY A 125 4.17 4.95 -30.73
C GLY A 125 5.20 5.78 -31.49
N ALA A 126 5.64 5.29 -32.65
CA ALA A 126 6.60 5.99 -33.51
C ALA A 126 6.05 7.31 -34.11
N ASP A 127 4.89 7.80 -33.65
CA ASP A 127 4.08 8.83 -34.30
C ASP A 127 4.26 10.24 -33.73
N GLY A 128 5.10 10.44 -32.72
CA GLY A 128 5.36 11.77 -32.15
C GLY A 128 4.13 12.44 -31.51
N ALA A 129 3.06 11.69 -31.26
CA ALA A 129 1.84 12.20 -30.67
C ALA A 129 1.98 12.41 -29.16
N GLN A 130 1.47 13.53 -28.63
CA GLN A 130 1.44 13.76 -27.18
C GLN A 130 0.56 12.72 -26.48
N HIS A 131 1.15 11.97 -25.54
CA HIS A 131 0.41 11.02 -24.72
C HIS A 131 -0.05 11.68 -23.44
N ILE A 132 -1.36 11.88 -23.33
CA ILE A 132 -2.00 12.58 -22.21
C ILE A 132 -2.87 11.58 -21.47
N TYR A 133 -2.71 11.52 -20.15
CA TYR A 133 -3.51 10.69 -19.25
C TYR A 133 -4.11 11.54 -18.14
N THR A 134 -5.28 11.14 -17.63
CA THR A 134 -5.80 11.66 -16.37
C THR A 134 -4.92 11.18 -15.21
N LEU A 135 -5.05 11.81 -14.03
CA LEU A 135 -4.37 11.35 -12.82
C LEU A 135 -4.81 9.93 -12.37
N GLN A 136 -5.97 9.47 -12.85
CA GLN A 136 -6.45 8.10 -12.65
C GLN A 136 -5.88 7.11 -13.68
N GLY A 137 -4.94 7.55 -14.54
CA GLY A 137 -4.29 6.71 -15.54
C GLY A 137 -5.10 6.45 -16.81
N LYS A 138 -6.26 7.10 -17.00
CA LYS A 138 -7.07 6.94 -18.21
C LYS A 138 -6.48 7.76 -19.36
N ARG A 139 -6.24 7.13 -20.51
CA ARG A 139 -5.77 7.83 -21.72
C ARG A 139 -6.82 8.85 -22.18
N VAL A 140 -6.39 10.09 -22.37
CA VAL A 140 -7.19 11.18 -22.93
C VAL A 140 -7.00 11.17 -24.45
N ARG A 141 -8.11 11.16 -25.19
CA ARG A 141 -8.10 11.27 -26.66
C ARG A 141 -8.31 12.73 -27.04
N GLY A 142 -7.32 13.36 -27.65
CA GLY A 142 -7.37 14.75 -28.09
C GLY A 142 -6.05 15.49 -27.89
N ALA A 143 -5.92 16.66 -28.51
CA ALA A 143 -4.74 17.50 -28.37
C ALA A 143 -4.76 18.26 -27.04
N TRP A 144 -3.59 18.42 -26.40
CA TRP A 144 -3.40 19.16 -25.15
C TRP A 144 -4.11 20.51 -25.13
N LYS A 145 -4.06 21.25 -26.25
CA LYS A 145 -4.70 22.58 -26.41
C LYS A 145 -6.21 22.58 -26.19
N HIS A 146 -6.91 21.46 -26.43
CA HIS A 146 -8.37 21.38 -26.32
C HIS A 146 -8.87 20.81 -24.99
N LEU A 147 -7.98 20.38 -24.10
CA LEU A 147 -8.38 19.85 -22.80
C LEU A 147 -8.84 20.96 -21.85
N PRO A 148 -9.80 20.69 -20.94
CA PRO A 148 -10.14 21.64 -19.90
C PRO A 148 -8.96 21.84 -18.94
N ALA A 149 -8.98 22.98 -18.23
CA ALA A 149 -8.04 23.25 -17.14
C ALA A 149 -8.06 22.10 -16.11
N GLY A 150 -6.90 21.79 -15.57
CA GLY A 150 -6.75 20.65 -14.67
C GLY A 150 -5.35 20.03 -14.68
N VAL A 151 -5.20 18.91 -13.99
CA VAL A 151 -3.92 18.23 -13.84
C VAL A 151 -3.90 16.93 -14.63
N TYR A 152 -2.86 16.75 -15.43
CA TYR A 152 -2.71 15.61 -16.33
C TYR A 152 -1.30 15.03 -16.24
N VAL A 153 -1.11 13.82 -16.76
CA VAL A 153 0.22 13.26 -17.04
C VAL A 153 0.45 13.38 -18.55
N VAL A 154 1.38 14.25 -18.94
CA VAL A 154 1.76 14.48 -20.34
C VAL A 154 3.15 13.91 -20.56
N ASN A 155 3.26 12.92 -21.44
CA ASN A 155 4.52 12.22 -21.73
C ASN A 155 5.25 11.76 -20.45
N GLY A 156 4.50 11.23 -19.48
CA GLY A 156 5.02 10.74 -18.21
C GLY A 156 5.32 11.81 -17.14
N LYS A 157 5.14 13.10 -17.44
CA LYS A 157 5.31 14.19 -16.46
C LYS A 157 3.96 14.74 -16.02
N LYS A 158 3.79 14.96 -14.72
CA LYS A 158 2.63 15.66 -14.17
C LYS A 158 2.68 17.12 -14.62
N THR A 159 1.63 17.61 -15.28
CA THR A 159 1.53 18.95 -15.85
C THR A 159 0.19 19.58 -15.47
N VAL A 160 0.23 20.85 -15.07
CA VAL A 160 -0.97 21.65 -14.79
C VAL A 160 -1.32 22.43 -16.06
N LYS A 161 -2.56 22.28 -16.51
CA LYS A 161 -3.15 23.13 -17.54
C LYS A 161 -3.91 24.27 -16.85
N PRO A 162 -3.50 25.54 -17.06
CA PRO A 162 -4.25 26.69 -16.57
C PRO A 162 -5.61 26.80 -17.23
#